data_AF-A0AAU4VZT2-F1
#
_entry.id   AF-A0AAU4VZT2-F1
#
_cell.length_a   1.000
_cell.length_b   1.000
_cell.length_c   1.000
_cell.angle_alpha   90.00
_cell.angle_beta   90.00
_cell.angle_gamma   90.00
#
_symmetry.space_group_name_H-M   'P 1'
#
loop_
_entity.id
_entity.type
_entity.pdbx_description
1 polymer ?
#
loop_
_entity_poly.entity_id
_entity_poly.type
_entity_poly.pdbx_seq_one_letter_code
_entity_poly.pdbx_strand_id
1 'polypeptide(L)'
;MHKNLRHSLIAAAGIAAALALTACGSDSGSDSGSDKAATSKDPKPAATPSSPSAASSSGVGTDAKGGSVEGGWISIANPSKPVVLTVKGKTAVVVEGASGLTCQGTTDGKSFDLKCPAGALHAKGQVASVGTAELKVTWQELGTETYQKSEPGKLPTGLPTAIPKP
;
A
#
# COMPACT_ATOMS: atom_id res chain seq x y z
N MET A 1 39.74 15.19 19.95
CA MET A 1 40.54 15.82 18.87
C MET A 1 40.59 14.87 17.68
N HIS A 2 39.57 14.87 16.83
CA HIS A 2 39.54 13.99 15.65
C HIS A 2 39.90 14.82 14.41
N LYS A 3 41.07 14.47 13.84
CA LYS A 3 41.69 15.13 12.70
C LYS A 3 40.91 14.80 11.43
N ASN A 4 40.59 15.85 10.69
CA ASN A 4 40.06 15.86 9.32
C ASN A 4 40.87 14.96 8.39
N LEU A 5 40.25 14.37 7.37
CA LEU A 5 40.87 14.34 6.05
C LEU A 5 39.83 14.30 4.91
N ARG A 6 39.87 15.37 4.13
CA ARG A 6 39.11 15.65 2.92
C ARG A 6 39.48 14.64 1.83
N HIS A 7 38.49 14.05 1.16
CA HIS A 7 38.73 13.24 -0.04
C HIS A 7 37.89 13.73 -1.22
N SER A 8 38.59 14.49 -2.05
CA SER A 8 38.57 14.62 -3.52
C SER A 8 37.24 14.41 -4.29
N LEU A 9 36.83 15.51 -4.96
CA LEU A 9 35.96 15.50 -6.13
C LEU A 9 36.56 14.66 -7.26
N ILE A 10 35.74 13.85 -7.92
CA ILE A 10 36.02 13.29 -9.25
C ILE A 10 34.93 13.80 -10.20
N ALA A 11 35.37 14.44 -11.28
CA ALA A 11 34.54 15.06 -12.29
C ALA A 11 34.18 14.07 -13.42
N ALA A 12 32.92 14.16 -13.84
CA ALA A 12 32.33 13.99 -15.18
C ALA A 12 32.75 12.84 -16.11
N ALA A 13 31.75 12.05 -16.54
CA ALA A 13 31.55 11.68 -17.94
C ALA A 13 30.06 11.39 -18.18
N GLY A 14 29.41 12.22 -19.01
CA GLY A 14 28.04 12.04 -19.44
C GLY A 14 27.95 11.15 -20.68
N ILE A 15 26.88 10.37 -20.77
CA ILE A 15 26.44 9.72 -22.01
C ILE A 15 24.93 9.93 -22.11
N ALA A 16 24.52 10.78 -23.04
CA ALA A 16 23.13 10.94 -23.45
C ALA A 16 22.81 9.87 -24.49
N ALA A 17 21.89 8.96 -24.17
CA ALA A 17 21.29 8.04 -25.13
C ALA A 17 19.86 8.52 -25.41
N ALA A 18 19.65 9.06 -26.62
CA ALA A 18 18.33 9.39 -27.12
C ALA A 18 17.61 8.10 -27.53
N LEU A 19 16.56 7.73 -26.80
CA LEU A 19 15.63 6.67 -27.19
C LEU A 19 14.51 7.30 -28.03
N ALA A 20 14.55 7.11 -29.34
CA ALA A 20 13.41 7.35 -30.20
C ALA A 20 12.37 6.23 -29.97
N LEU A 21 11.29 6.53 -29.26
CA LEU A 21 10.11 5.67 -29.16
C LEU A 21 9.11 6.04 -30.25
N THR A 22 9.24 5.41 -31.42
CA THR A 22 8.18 5.37 -32.43
C THR A 22 7.56 3.97 -32.43
N ALA A 23 6.48 3.79 -31.66
CA ALA A 23 5.44 2.79 -31.91
C ALA A 23 4.39 2.86 -30.81
N CYS A 24 3.32 3.62 -31.04
CA CYS A 24 2.02 3.24 -30.50
C CYS A 24 1.03 3.44 -31.64
N GLY A 25 0.85 2.36 -32.42
CA GLY A 25 -0.15 2.27 -33.46
C GLY A 25 -1.54 2.22 -32.83
N SER A 26 -2.44 2.90 -33.52
CA SER A 26 -3.86 3.12 -33.28
C SER A 26 -4.72 1.84 -33.27
N ASP A 27 -6.01 2.08 -32.96
CA ASP A 27 -7.19 1.29 -33.35
C ASP A 27 -7.49 0.02 -32.53
N SER A 28 -8.72 -0.37 -32.20
CA SER A 28 -10.06 0.22 -32.35
C SER A 28 -11.10 -0.74 -31.74
N GLY A 29 -12.17 -0.18 -31.18
CA GLY A 29 -13.54 -0.76 -31.10
C GLY A 29 -13.75 -2.04 -30.28
N SER A 30 -14.97 -2.49 -30.00
CA SER A 30 -16.32 -1.94 -29.96
C SER A 30 -17.23 -3.10 -29.51
N ASP A 31 -18.44 -2.77 -29.05
CA ASP A 31 -19.64 -3.62 -28.91
C ASP A 31 -19.71 -4.57 -27.71
N SER A 32 -20.62 -4.35 -26.76
CA SER A 32 -22.11 -4.48 -26.79
C SER A 32 -22.56 -5.93 -26.61
N GLY A 33 -23.57 -6.13 -25.75
CA GLY A 33 -24.47 -7.26 -25.89
C GLY A 33 -24.98 -7.92 -24.59
N SER A 34 -26.16 -7.46 -24.17
CA SER A 34 -27.32 -8.32 -23.83
C SER A 34 -27.49 -8.92 -22.42
N ASP A 35 -28.45 -8.31 -21.70
CA ASP A 35 -29.71 -8.90 -21.20
C ASP A 35 -29.76 -10.37 -20.75
N LYS A 36 -30.12 -10.61 -19.46
CA LYS A 36 -31.46 -11.12 -19.05
C LYS A 36 -31.57 -11.53 -17.57
N ALA A 37 -32.59 -10.93 -16.92
CA ALA A 37 -33.66 -11.53 -16.11
C ALA A 37 -33.39 -12.67 -15.08
N ALA A 38 -33.53 -12.27 -13.80
CA ALA A 38 -34.50 -12.74 -12.79
C ALA A 38 -34.73 -14.25 -12.57
N THR A 39 -34.48 -14.71 -11.33
CA THR A 39 -35.46 -15.53 -10.59
C THR A 39 -35.37 -15.24 -9.08
N SER A 40 -36.46 -14.75 -8.50
CA SER A 40 -36.71 -14.69 -7.05
C SER A 40 -36.95 -16.10 -6.50
N LYS A 41 -36.53 -16.37 -5.26
CA LYS A 41 -37.12 -17.38 -4.37
C LYS A 41 -36.70 -17.12 -2.91
N ASP A 42 -37.59 -16.46 -2.17
CA ASP A 42 -37.71 -16.60 -0.72
C ASP A 42 -38.60 -17.84 -0.45
N PRO A 43 -38.38 -18.61 0.63
CA PRO A 43 -39.11 -18.29 1.86
C PRO A 43 -38.35 -18.55 3.19
N LYS A 44 -38.50 -17.61 4.13
CA LYS A 44 -38.40 -17.75 5.61
C LYS A 44 -39.28 -18.91 6.14
N PRO A 45 -38.93 -19.59 7.27
CA PRO A 45 -39.33 -19.13 8.63
C PRO A 45 -38.26 -19.32 9.73
N ALA A 46 -38.54 -18.72 10.88
CA ALA A 46 -37.67 -18.43 12.02
C ALA A 46 -37.26 -19.62 12.90
N ALA A 47 -36.12 -19.46 13.59
CA ALA A 47 -35.85 -20.06 14.90
C ALA A 47 -34.92 -19.15 15.72
N THR A 48 -35.43 -18.64 16.83
CA THR A 48 -34.67 -18.03 17.93
C THR A 48 -33.92 -19.10 18.71
N PRO A 49 -32.68 -18.80 19.14
CA PRO A 49 -32.34 -19.08 20.52
C PRO A 49 -31.72 -17.88 21.24
N SER A 50 -31.98 -17.90 22.54
CA SER A 50 -31.77 -16.91 23.59
C SER A 50 -30.35 -16.33 23.70
N SER A 51 -30.30 -15.06 24.11
CA SER A 51 -29.12 -14.39 24.67
C SER A 51 -28.55 -15.17 25.86
N PRO A 52 -27.22 -15.22 25.97
CA PRO A 52 -26.56 -15.04 27.26
C PRO A 52 -25.84 -13.70 27.32
N SER A 53 -25.94 -13.09 28.49
CA SER A 53 -25.31 -11.84 28.88
C SER A 53 -23.78 -11.84 28.74
N ALA A 54 -23.28 -10.63 28.50
CA ALA A 54 -21.93 -10.11 28.69
C ALA A 54 -20.87 -11.04 29.30
N ALA A 55 -19.79 -11.25 28.53
CA ALA A 55 -18.44 -11.38 29.06
C ALA A 55 -17.46 -10.71 28.09
N SER A 56 -16.86 -9.61 28.55
CA SER A 56 -15.75 -8.94 27.88
C SER A 56 -14.63 -9.92 27.60
N SER A 57 -14.33 -10.13 26.32
CA SER A 57 -13.08 -10.70 25.86
C SER A 57 -12.86 -10.18 24.44
N SER A 58 -12.04 -9.13 24.31
CA SER A 58 -11.57 -8.62 23.01
C SER A 58 -10.58 -9.64 22.44
N GLY A 59 -11.13 -10.76 21.96
CA GLY A 59 -10.44 -11.84 21.27
C GLY A 59 -10.17 -11.46 19.82
N VAL A 60 -8.90 -11.61 19.45
CA VAL A 60 -8.32 -11.90 18.13
C VAL A 60 -9.30 -11.76 16.96
N GLY A 61 -9.05 -10.72 16.15
CA GLY A 61 -9.73 -10.46 14.90
C GLY A 61 -9.77 -11.69 14.00
N THR A 62 -10.98 -11.95 13.53
CA THR A 62 -11.41 -12.97 12.58
C THR A 62 -10.43 -13.15 11.42
N ASP A 63 -10.06 -14.40 11.15
CA ASP A 63 -9.31 -14.84 9.98
C ASP A 63 -10.01 -14.38 8.68
N ALA A 64 -9.69 -13.18 8.21
CA ALA A 64 -9.87 -12.83 6.82
C ALA A 64 -9.07 -13.86 6.02
N LYS A 65 -9.74 -14.58 5.10
CA LYS A 65 -9.14 -15.54 4.16
C LYS A 65 -7.87 -14.90 3.55
N GLY A 66 -6.72 -15.19 4.15
CA GLY A 66 -5.60 -14.26 4.19
C GLY A 66 -4.98 -14.05 2.82
N GLY A 67 -5.06 -12.82 2.31
CA GLY A 67 -4.23 -12.42 1.17
C GLY A 67 -2.74 -12.47 1.56
N SER A 68 -1.85 -12.56 0.58
CA SER A 68 -0.42 -12.30 0.84
C SER A 68 -0.17 -10.80 0.92
N VAL A 69 0.76 -10.37 1.77
CA VAL A 69 1.27 -8.98 1.82
C VAL A 69 2.07 -8.61 0.57
N GLU A 70 2.39 -9.57 -0.30
CA GLU A 70 3.05 -9.34 -1.59
C GLU A 70 2.33 -8.31 -2.47
N GLY A 71 3.12 -7.37 -3.01
CA GLY A 71 2.67 -6.37 -3.95
C GLY A 71 3.01 -4.93 -3.55
N GLY A 72 2.52 -4.00 -4.36
CA GLY A 72 2.53 -2.56 -4.06
C GLY A 72 1.25 -2.15 -3.34
N TRP A 73 1.40 -1.28 -2.36
CA TRP A 73 0.36 -0.80 -1.46
C TRP A 73 0.53 0.70 -1.27
N ILE A 74 -0.56 1.46 -1.32
CA ILE A 74 -0.53 2.92 -1.21
C ILE A 74 -1.55 3.37 -0.17
N SER A 75 -1.11 4.21 0.76
CA SER A 75 -2.00 4.94 1.66
C SER A 75 -2.09 6.40 1.21
N ILE A 76 -3.31 6.87 1.05
CA ILE A 76 -3.68 8.27 0.77
C ILE A 76 -4.76 8.73 1.76
N ALA A 77 -4.89 8.03 2.90
CA ALA A 77 -5.83 8.40 3.96
C ALA A 77 -5.61 9.84 4.44
N ASN A 78 -4.36 10.30 4.39
CA ASN A 78 -4.00 11.70 4.46
C ASN A 78 -3.42 12.16 3.11
N PRO A 79 -4.12 13.02 2.34
CA PRO A 79 -3.67 13.43 1.01
C PRO A 79 -2.38 14.25 1.04
N SER A 80 -2.05 14.89 2.16
CA SER A 80 -0.80 15.63 2.34
C SER A 80 0.36 14.75 2.82
N LYS A 81 0.09 13.47 3.13
CA LYS A 81 1.08 12.49 3.62
C LYS A 81 0.84 11.13 2.96
N PRO A 82 0.96 11.02 1.63
CA PRO A 82 0.84 9.74 0.96
C PRO A 82 2.00 8.83 1.35
N VAL A 83 1.74 7.53 1.47
CA VAL A 83 2.76 6.52 1.81
C VAL A 83 2.69 5.39 0.79
N VAL A 84 3.84 4.95 0.31
CA VAL A 84 3.95 3.79 -0.59
C VAL A 84 4.69 2.68 0.12
N LEU A 85 4.08 1.49 0.22
CA LEU A 85 4.69 0.27 0.73
C LEU A 85 4.80 -0.73 -0.41
N THR A 86 5.98 -1.28 -0.65
CA THR A 86 6.21 -2.35 -1.61
C THR A 86 6.78 -3.56 -0.90
N VAL A 87 6.20 -4.74 -1.13
CA VAL A 87 6.66 -6.01 -0.60
C VAL A 87 6.96 -6.96 -1.75
N LYS A 88 8.17 -7.55 -1.71
CA LYS A 88 8.61 -8.59 -2.65
C LYS A 88 9.41 -9.64 -1.89
N GLY A 89 8.89 -10.85 -1.83
CA GLY A 89 9.36 -11.91 -0.97
C GLY A 89 9.39 -11.44 0.49
N LYS A 90 10.56 -11.60 1.11
CA LYS A 90 10.82 -11.12 2.47
C LYS A 90 11.28 -9.67 2.54
N THR A 91 11.39 -8.96 1.42
CA THR A 91 11.88 -7.58 1.37
C THR A 91 10.71 -6.63 1.35
N ALA A 92 10.83 -5.54 2.12
CA ALA A 92 9.85 -4.46 2.14
C ALA A 92 10.53 -3.09 2.06
N VAL A 93 9.89 -2.18 1.36
CA VAL A 93 10.31 -0.78 1.20
C VAL A 93 9.10 0.13 1.47
N VAL A 94 9.28 1.15 2.29
CA VAL A 94 8.29 2.20 2.52
C VAL A 94 8.86 3.55 2.10
N VAL A 95 8.08 4.33 1.37
CA VAL A 95 8.40 5.71 0.98
C VAL A 95 7.33 6.63 1.54
N GLU A 96 7.75 7.58 2.36
CA GLU A 96 6.90 8.63 2.91
C GLU A 96 6.88 9.82 1.96
N GLY A 97 5.78 10.02 1.22
CA GLY A 97 5.73 11.01 0.15
C GLY A 97 5.86 12.47 0.63
N ALA A 98 5.44 12.78 1.86
CA ALA A 98 5.57 14.13 2.41
C ALA A 98 7.01 14.51 2.79
N SER A 99 7.76 13.57 3.35
CA SER A 99 9.12 13.79 3.86
C SER A 99 10.20 13.36 2.85
N GLY A 100 9.84 12.50 1.89
CA GLY A 100 10.77 11.83 0.99
C GLY A 100 11.61 10.74 1.67
N LEU A 101 11.37 10.46 2.95
CA LEU A 101 12.12 9.45 3.69
C LEU A 101 11.76 8.05 3.20
N THR A 102 12.79 7.21 3.04
CA THR A 102 12.64 5.83 2.59
C THR A 102 13.15 4.88 3.66
N CYS A 103 12.31 3.93 4.05
CA CYS A 103 12.62 2.83 4.93
C CYS A 103 12.77 1.54 4.13
N GLN A 104 13.77 0.72 4.44
CA GLN A 104 13.96 -0.58 3.79
C GLN A 104 14.31 -1.64 4.82
N GLY A 105 13.78 -2.84 4.63
CA GLY A 105 14.12 -3.98 5.47
C GLY A 105 13.32 -5.21 5.09
N THR A 106 12.83 -5.91 6.10
CA THR A 106 12.23 -7.23 5.91
C THR A 106 10.84 -7.37 6.49
N THR A 107 10.10 -8.34 5.99
CA THR A 107 8.84 -8.81 6.53
C THR A 107 8.79 -10.34 6.56
N ASP A 108 8.11 -10.87 7.57
CA ASP A 108 7.73 -12.28 7.65
C ASP A 108 6.26 -12.52 7.23
N GLY A 109 5.60 -11.49 6.71
CA GLY A 109 4.17 -11.50 6.35
C GLY A 109 3.23 -11.10 7.48
N LYS A 110 3.72 -11.01 8.73
CA LYS A 110 2.94 -10.58 9.91
C LYS A 110 3.48 -9.30 10.53
N SER A 111 4.75 -9.03 10.33
CA SER A 111 5.45 -7.88 10.88
C SER A 111 6.44 -7.28 9.88
N PHE A 112 6.78 -6.01 10.08
CA PHE A 112 7.77 -5.27 9.33
C PHE A 112 8.88 -4.80 10.27
N ASP A 113 10.12 -5.09 9.89
CA ASP A 113 11.33 -4.58 10.54
C ASP A 113 12.17 -3.86 9.49
N LEU A 114 12.04 -2.53 9.47
CA LEU A 114 12.64 -1.66 8.46
C LEU A 114 13.66 -0.72 9.11
N LYS A 115 14.77 -0.53 8.40
CA LYS A 115 15.74 0.50 8.74
C LYS A 115 15.36 1.80 8.04
N CYS A 116 15.23 2.86 8.82
CA CYS A 116 14.86 4.18 8.34
C CYS A 116 15.90 5.26 8.72
N PRO A 117 15.94 6.36 7.97
CA PRO A 117 16.53 7.63 8.43
C PRO A 117 15.82 8.14 9.69
N ALA A 118 16.47 9.06 10.40
CA ALA A 118 15.88 9.74 11.56
C ALA A 118 14.63 10.54 11.15
N GLY A 119 13.57 10.47 11.96
CA GLY A 119 12.30 11.18 11.73
C GLY A 119 11.28 10.43 10.87
N ALA A 120 11.63 9.27 10.31
CA ALA A 120 10.67 8.40 9.64
C ALA A 120 9.81 7.64 10.67
N LEU A 121 8.58 7.32 10.26
CA LEU A 121 7.52 6.83 11.14
C LEU A 121 7.17 5.35 10.90
N HIS A 122 7.70 4.77 9.82
CA HIS A 122 7.36 3.41 9.34
C HIS A 122 8.44 2.36 9.63
N ALA A 123 9.20 2.49 10.71
CA ALA A 123 10.30 1.57 11.02
C ALA A 123 9.83 0.17 11.47
N LYS A 124 8.81 0.11 12.31
CA LYS A 124 8.30 -1.13 12.91
C LYS A 124 6.78 -1.20 12.76
N GLY A 125 6.28 -2.27 12.16
CA GLY A 125 4.85 -2.44 11.89
C GLY A 125 4.35 -3.87 12.12
N GLN A 126 3.07 -4.01 12.44
CA GLN A 126 2.37 -5.29 12.55
C GLN A 126 1.17 -5.30 11.60
N VAL A 127 1.04 -6.36 10.80
CA VAL A 127 -0.09 -6.55 9.90
C VAL A 127 -1.32 -6.87 10.72
N ALA A 128 -2.31 -5.97 10.68
CA ALA A 128 -3.59 -6.16 11.36
C ALA A 128 -4.55 -7.02 10.51
N SER A 129 -4.58 -6.79 9.19
CA SER A 129 -5.36 -7.59 8.26
C SER A 129 -4.83 -7.44 6.83
N VAL A 130 -4.96 -8.50 6.04
CA VAL A 130 -4.61 -8.49 4.62
C VAL A 130 -5.71 -9.13 3.78
N GLY A 131 -6.26 -8.33 2.87
CA GLY A 131 -7.26 -8.73 1.89
C GLY A 131 -6.69 -8.71 0.47
N THR A 132 -7.57 -8.87 -0.52
CA THR A 132 -7.21 -8.86 -1.93
C THR A 132 -6.84 -7.45 -2.44
N ALA A 133 -7.50 -6.42 -1.92
CA ALA A 133 -7.32 -5.02 -2.32
C ALA A 133 -6.94 -4.08 -1.16
N GLU A 134 -7.02 -4.53 0.09
CA GLU A 134 -6.76 -3.72 1.28
C GLU A 134 -5.74 -4.40 2.19
N LEU A 135 -4.82 -3.61 2.74
CA LEU A 135 -3.86 -4.02 3.76
C LEU A 135 -3.94 -3.03 4.92
N LYS A 136 -4.01 -3.53 6.16
CA LYS A 136 -3.92 -2.71 7.37
C LYS A 136 -2.67 -3.07 8.15
N VAL A 137 -1.88 -2.07 8.48
CA VAL A 137 -0.66 -2.21 9.27
C VAL A 137 -0.71 -1.24 10.43
N THR A 138 -0.47 -1.73 11.64
CA THR A 138 -0.27 -0.89 12.82
C THR A 138 1.21 -0.60 12.97
N TRP A 139 1.61 0.64 12.73
CA TRP A 139 2.96 1.15 12.94
C TRP A 139 3.13 1.63 14.37
N GLN A 140 4.31 1.43 14.95
CA GLN A 140 4.56 1.82 16.36
C GLN A 140 4.38 3.32 16.60
N GLU A 141 4.78 4.17 15.65
CA GLU A 141 4.78 5.63 15.81
C GLU A 141 3.47 6.32 15.36
N LEU A 142 2.62 5.63 14.60
CA LEU A 142 1.44 6.22 13.94
C LEU A 142 0.11 5.52 14.26
N GLY A 143 0.15 4.31 14.80
CA GLY A 143 -1.04 3.47 14.92
C GLY A 143 -1.41 2.81 13.59
N THR A 144 -2.69 2.48 13.42
CA THR A 144 -3.18 1.71 12.27
C THR A 144 -3.32 2.57 11.02
N GLU A 145 -2.56 2.22 9.99
CA GLU A 145 -2.66 2.77 8.65
C GLU A 145 -3.33 1.76 7.71
N THR A 146 -4.19 2.26 6.83
CA THR A 146 -4.86 1.46 5.79
C THR A 146 -4.25 1.78 4.44
N TYR A 147 -3.93 0.73 3.68
CA TYR A 147 -3.37 0.78 2.35
C TYR A 147 -4.30 0.12 1.35
N GLN A 148 -4.33 0.68 0.14
CA GLN A 148 -4.98 0.09 -1.02
C GLN A 148 -3.95 -0.55 -1.93
N LYS A 149 -4.29 -1.69 -2.51
CA LYS A 149 -3.40 -2.39 -3.44
C LYS A 149 -3.19 -1.55 -4.69
N SER A 150 -1.94 -1.43 -5.11
CA SER A 150 -1.56 -0.75 -6.33
C SER A 150 -1.78 -1.68 -7.53
N GLU A 151 -2.51 -1.20 -8.54
CA GLU A 151 -2.65 -1.89 -9.81
C GLU A 151 -1.65 -1.32 -10.82
N PRO A 152 -0.91 -2.17 -11.56
CA PRO A 152 -0.02 -1.70 -12.62
C PRO A 152 -0.77 -0.81 -13.62
N GLY A 153 -0.19 0.36 -13.92
CA GLY A 153 -0.77 1.29 -14.89
C GLY A 153 -1.99 2.08 -14.38
N LYS A 154 -2.39 1.93 -13.12
CA LYS A 154 -3.46 2.73 -12.51
C LYS A 154 -2.92 3.59 -11.38
N LEU A 155 -3.33 4.85 -11.40
CA LEU A 155 -3.12 5.77 -10.29
C LEU A 155 -4.20 5.54 -9.23
N PRO A 156 -3.86 5.53 -7.93
CA PRO A 156 -4.84 5.52 -6.86
C PRO A 156 -5.81 6.71 -6.99
N THR A 157 -7.09 6.45 -6.77
CA THR A 157 -8.12 7.48 -6.72
C THR A 157 -7.93 8.34 -5.46
N GLY A 158 -7.85 9.68 -5.58
CA GLY A 158 -7.68 10.57 -4.43
C GLY A 158 -6.27 11.11 -4.23
N LEU A 159 -5.37 10.87 -5.19
CA LEU A 159 -4.14 11.67 -5.30
C LEU A 159 -4.50 13.16 -5.47
N PRO A 160 -3.77 14.08 -4.82
CA PRO A 160 -3.92 15.51 -5.07
C PRO A 160 -3.66 15.81 -6.55
N THR A 161 -4.69 16.18 -7.30
CA THR A 161 -4.59 16.57 -8.71
C THR A 161 -4.35 18.05 -8.90
N ALA A 162 -4.46 18.84 -7.83
CA ALA A 162 -4.16 20.26 -7.85
C ALA A 162 -2.65 20.47 -7.67
N ILE A 163 -2.02 21.09 -8.67
CA ILE A 163 -0.67 21.64 -8.55
C ILE A 163 -0.75 22.85 -7.60
N PRO A 164 0.08 22.93 -6.55
CA PRO A 164 0.13 24.11 -5.70
C PRO A 164 0.34 25.37 -6.55
N LYS A 165 -0.51 26.38 -6.35
CA LYS A 165 -0.37 27.66 -7.05
C LYS A 165 0.95 28.33 -6.59
N PRO A 166 1.76 28.89 -7.53
CA PRO A 166 3.00 29.57 -7.18
C PRO A 166 2.76 30.81 -6.32
#